data_AF-A0A1V6I4J7-F1
#
_entry.id   AF-A0A1V6I4J7-F1
#
_cell.length_a   1.000
_cell.length_b   1.000
_cell.length_c   1.000
_cell.angle_alpha   90.00
_cell.angle_beta   90.00
_cell.angle_gamma   90.00
#
_symmetry.space_group_name_H-M   'P 1'
#
loop_
_entity.id
_entity.type
_entity.pdbx_description
1 polymer ?
#
loop_
_entity_poly.entity_id
_entity_poly.type
_entity_poly.pdbx_seq_one_letter_code
_entity_poly.pdbx_strand_id
1 'polypeptide(L)'
;MAKCKYCGSSSYGSGCSNSPHKKHEHIDDEKKCVYCGSTSYGSGCSNSPTKKHMHGSGANKCRYCGSTSTGSGCSNSPHGKHEK
;
A
#
# COMPACT_ATOMS: atom_id res chain seq x y z
N MET A 1 14.65 0.02 6.11
CA MET A 1 13.87 -1.23 6.14
C MET A 1 12.50 -0.89 6.69
N ALA A 2 11.47 -0.84 5.87
CA ALA A 2 10.15 -0.50 6.36
C ALA A 2 9.64 -1.61 7.29
N LYS A 3 9.13 -1.23 8.45
CA LYS A 3 8.59 -2.16 9.45
C LYS A 3 7.07 -2.09 9.47
N CYS A 4 6.44 -3.21 9.78
CA CYS A 4 5.00 -3.28 9.99
C CYS A 4 4.61 -2.36 11.15
N LYS A 5 3.68 -1.42 10.92
CA LYS A 5 3.26 -0.44 11.92
C LYS A 5 2.62 -1.06 13.18
N TYR A 6 2.10 -2.29 13.09
CA TYR A 6 1.41 -2.97 14.20
C TYR A 6 2.30 -3.88 15.04
N CYS A 7 3.30 -4.54 14.43
CA CYS A 7 4.13 -5.53 15.13
C CYS A 7 5.63 -5.30 14.99
N GLY A 8 6.07 -4.30 14.22
CA GLY A 8 7.48 -3.99 14.00
C GLY A 8 8.24 -4.99 13.12
N SER A 9 7.58 -6.06 12.64
CA SER A 9 8.21 -7.06 11.77
C SER A 9 8.53 -6.48 10.39
N SER A 10 9.63 -6.94 9.77
CA SER A 10 10.01 -6.61 8.39
C SER A 10 9.32 -7.50 7.34
N SER A 11 8.55 -8.51 7.77
CA SER A 11 7.82 -9.42 6.88
C SER A 11 6.60 -8.75 6.27
N TYR A 12 6.35 -8.99 4.98
CA TYR A 12 5.14 -8.58 4.29
C TYR A 12 4.09 -9.71 4.26
N GLY A 13 2.85 -9.35 3.94
CA GLY A 13 1.79 -10.31 3.67
C GLY A 13 0.92 -10.63 4.87
N SER A 14 0.57 -11.90 5.04
CA SER A 14 -0.32 -12.36 6.12
C SER A 14 0.48 -12.76 7.35
N GLY A 15 -0.15 -12.70 8.53
CA GLY A 15 0.46 -13.20 9.78
C GLY A 15 0.73 -12.13 10.83
N CYS A 16 0.24 -10.91 10.63
CA CYS A 16 0.33 -9.87 11.65
C CYS A 16 -0.85 -9.96 12.62
N SER A 17 -0.68 -10.62 13.77
CA SER A 17 -1.74 -10.74 14.79
C SER A 17 -2.22 -9.40 15.35
N ASN A 18 -1.37 -8.38 15.32
CA ASN A 18 -1.67 -7.04 15.83
C ASN A 18 -2.41 -6.16 14.80
N SER A 19 -2.47 -6.57 13.53
CA SER A 19 -3.21 -5.83 12.51
C SER A 19 -4.68 -6.25 12.53
N PRO A 20 -5.64 -5.30 12.43
CA PRO A 20 -7.06 -5.62 12.33
C PRO A 20 -7.38 -6.49 11.10
N HIS A 21 -6.57 -6.39 10.05
CA HIS A 21 -6.74 -7.20 8.83
C HIS A 21 -5.91 -8.48 8.85
N LYS A 22 -5.18 -8.77 9.94
CA LYS A 22 -4.20 -9.86 10.04
C LYS A 22 -3.10 -9.82 8.98
N LYS A 23 -2.81 -8.63 8.43
CA LYS A 23 -1.80 -8.38 7.39
C LYS A 23 -0.72 -7.42 7.90
N HIS A 24 0.50 -7.60 7.42
CA HIS A 24 1.56 -6.65 7.69
C HIS A 24 1.36 -5.37 6.88
N GLU A 25 1.50 -4.22 7.54
CA GLU A 25 1.27 -2.90 6.94
C GLU A 25 2.49 -1.99 7.12
N HIS A 26 3.19 -1.72 6.02
CA HIS A 26 4.44 -0.96 5.97
C HIS A 26 4.20 0.41 5.34
N ILE A 27 3.63 1.34 6.11
CA ILE A 27 3.23 2.68 5.60
C ILE A 27 4.40 3.64 5.34
N ASP A 28 5.59 3.29 5.82
CA ASP A 28 6.82 4.10 5.73
C ASP A 28 7.48 4.00 4.33
N ASP A 29 7.18 2.95 3.56
CA ASP A 29 7.77 2.76 2.24
C ASP A 29 6.88 3.31 1.13
N GLU A 30 7.29 4.42 0.53
CA GLU A 30 6.63 5.00 -0.64
C GLU A 30 6.95 4.28 -1.96
N LYS A 31 8.02 3.46 -1.98
CA LYS A 31 8.50 2.75 -3.18
C LYS A 31 7.92 1.36 -3.27
N LYS A 32 7.45 0.80 -2.16
CA LYS A 32 6.91 -0.55 -2.04
C LYS A 32 5.48 -0.53 -1.54
N CYS A 33 4.71 -1.53 -1.95
CA CYS A 33 3.37 -1.76 -1.50
C CYS A 33 3.38 -2.10 0.00
N VAL A 34 2.53 -1.42 0.78
CA VAL A 34 2.43 -1.55 2.24
C VAL A 34 2.09 -2.97 2.68
N TYR A 35 1.42 -3.75 1.83
CA TYR A 35 0.95 -5.11 2.16
C TYR A 35 1.85 -6.24 1.63
N CYS A 36 2.49 -6.07 0.47
CA CYS A 36 3.25 -7.14 -0.18
C CYS A 36 4.70 -6.81 -0.50
N GLY A 37 5.14 -5.55 -0.34
CA GLY A 37 6.51 -5.14 -0.62
C GLY A 37 6.87 -4.99 -2.10
N SER A 38 5.92 -5.26 -3.01
CA SER A 38 6.10 -5.07 -4.46
C SER A 38 6.23 -3.59 -4.80
N THR A 39 7.11 -3.25 -5.74
CA THR A 39 7.26 -1.87 -6.25
C THR A 39 6.25 -1.49 -7.33
N SER A 40 5.44 -2.45 -7.78
CA SER A 40 4.43 -2.25 -8.81
C SER A 40 3.16 -1.63 -8.25
N TYR A 41 2.55 -0.75 -9.05
CA TYR A 41 1.25 -0.14 -8.79
C TYR A 41 0.11 -0.93 -9.44
N GLY A 42 -1.14 -0.65 -9.04
CA GLY A 42 -2.33 -1.21 -9.69
C GLY A 42 -2.85 -2.52 -9.11
N SER A 43 -3.41 -3.39 -9.95
CA SER A 43 -4.04 -4.64 -9.51
C SER A 43 -3.03 -5.77 -9.30
N GLY A 44 -3.37 -6.73 -8.44
CA GLY A 44 -2.55 -7.95 -8.25
C GLY A 44 -1.96 -8.11 -6.86
N CYS A 45 -2.34 -7.27 -5.90
CA CYS A 45 -1.87 -7.41 -4.54
C CYS A 45 -2.75 -8.40 -3.75
N SER A 46 -2.35 -9.67 -3.68
CA SER A 46 -3.09 -10.71 -2.93
C SER A 46 -3.21 -10.44 -1.43
N ASN A 47 -2.34 -9.59 -0.89
CA ASN A 47 -2.32 -9.24 0.53
C ASN A 47 -3.09 -7.97 0.85
N SER A 48 -3.45 -7.18 -0.15
CA SER A 48 -4.25 -5.96 0.03
C SER A 48 -5.74 -6.32 0.08
N PRO A 49 -6.53 -5.73 1.00
CA PRO A 49 -7.96 -5.98 1.08
C PRO A 49 -8.70 -5.61 -0.21
N THR A 50 -8.21 -4.61 -0.93
CA THR A 50 -8.81 -4.16 -2.20
C THR A 50 -8.23 -4.89 -3.43
N LYS A 51 -7.34 -5.87 -3.23
CA LYS A 51 -6.56 -6.54 -4.30
C LYS A 51 -5.71 -5.59 -5.16
N LYS A 52 -5.53 -4.34 -4.71
CA LYS A 52 -4.72 -3.31 -5.36
C LYS A 52 -3.47 -3.01 -4.54
N HIS A 53 -2.36 -2.74 -5.21
CA HIS A 53 -1.13 -2.26 -4.59
C HIS A 53 -1.37 -0.86 -4.03
N MET A 54 -1.04 -0.68 -2.75
CA MET A 54 -1.09 0.60 -2.05
C MET A 54 0.29 0.86 -1.48
N HIS A 55 0.89 2.01 -1.79
CA HIS A 55 2.20 2.43 -1.30
C HIS A 55 2.06 3.43 -0.14
N GLY A 56 3.12 3.63 0.64
CA GLY A 56 3.21 4.59 1.74
C GLY A 56 3.07 6.06 1.31
N SER A 57 2.79 6.94 2.28
CA SER A 57 2.71 8.40 2.05
C SER A 57 4.12 8.93 2.23
N GLY A 58 4.69 9.55 1.20
CA GLY A 58 6.05 10.13 1.28
C GLY A 58 6.44 10.90 0.03
N ALA A 59 6.14 10.35 -1.15
CA ALA A 59 6.63 10.90 -2.41
C ALA A 59 5.73 11.96 -3.08
N ASN A 60 4.72 12.52 -2.38
CA ASN A 60 3.72 13.39 -3.01
C ASN A 60 3.01 12.78 -4.24
N LYS A 61 2.97 11.46 -4.32
CA LYS A 61 2.37 10.69 -5.42
C LYS A 61 1.22 9.83 -4.92
N CYS A 62 0.36 9.45 -5.84
CA CYS A 62 -0.77 8.59 -5.56
C CYS A 62 -0.31 7.21 -5.09
N ARG A 63 -0.85 6.76 -3.97
CA ARG A 63 -0.56 5.46 -3.34
C ARG A 63 -0.88 4.27 -4.23
N TYR A 64 -1.83 4.41 -5.16
CA TYR A 64 -2.37 3.31 -5.97
C TYR A 64 -1.80 3.25 -7.38
N CYS A 65 -1.37 4.38 -7.95
CA CYS A 65 -0.87 4.45 -9.32
C CYS A 65 0.50 5.13 -9.46
N GLY A 66 1.04 5.75 -8.41
CA GLY A 66 2.30 6.47 -8.45
C GLY A 66 2.26 7.80 -9.20
N SER A 67 1.09 8.24 -9.70
CA SER A 67 0.94 9.54 -10.36
C SER A 67 1.03 10.70 -9.35
N THR A 68 1.67 11.80 -9.72
CA THR A 68 1.70 13.03 -8.90
C THR A 68 0.41 13.84 -8.97
N SER A 69 -0.51 13.46 -9.88
CA SER A 69 -1.84 14.06 -10.02
C SER A 69 -2.68 13.91 -8.75
N THR A 70 -3.59 14.85 -8.55
CA THR A 70 -4.58 14.89 -7.45
C THR A 70 -5.99 14.99 -8.03
N GLY A 71 -6.99 14.45 -7.31
CA GLY A 71 -8.39 14.50 -7.74
C GLY A 71 -8.88 13.19 -8.34
N SER A 72 -9.83 13.24 -9.26
CA SER A 72 -10.41 12.07 -9.92
C SER A 72 -9.54 11.57 -11.07
N GLY A 73 -9.68 10.28 -11.44
CA GLY A 73 -8.97 9.69 -12.59
C GLY A 73 -8.01 8.55 -12.26
N CYS A 74 -8.03 8.05 -11.02
CA CYS A 74 -7.17 6.93 -10.63
C CYS A 74 -7.90 5.59 -10.77
N SER A 75 -7.73 4.89 -11.88
CA SER A 75 -8.31 3.54 -12.11
C SER A 75 -7.83 2.47 -11.14
N ASN A 76 -6.72 2.74 -10.44
CA ASN A 76 -6.13 1.83 -9.47
C ASN A 76 -6.62 2.07 -8.04
N SER A 77 -7.18 3.26 -7.76
CA SER A 77 -7.81 3.53 -6.46
C SER A 77 -9.21 2.92 -6.46
N PRO A 78 -9.62 2.28 -5.35
CA PRO A 78 -11.00 1.78 -5.19
C PRO A 78 -12.05 2.91 -5.27
N HIS A 79 -11.67 4.15 -4.96
CA HIS A 79 -12.55 5.32 -5.01
C HIS A 79 -12.43 6.10 -6.33
N GLY A 80 -11.61 5.63 -7.29
CA GLY A 80 -11.38 6.32 -8.55
C GLY A 80 -10.60 7.64 -8.41
N LYS A 81 -9.99 7.89 -7.25
CA LYS A 81 -9.32 9.16 -6.91
C LYS A 81 -7.85 8.96 -6.61
N HIS A 82 -7.03 9.96 -6.93
CA HIS A 82 -5.63 9.99 -6.58
C HIS A 82 -5.48 10.31 -5.09
N GLU A 83 -5.25 9.27 -4.29
CA GLU A 83 -5.02 9.35 -2.85
C GLU A 83 -3.51 9.35 -2.57
N LYS A 84 -3.02 10.27 -1.73
CA LYS A 84 -1.61 10.41 -1.32
C LYS A 84 -1.41 9.84 0.09
#